data_AF-A0A1F7LV48-F1
#
_entry.id   AF-A0A1F7LV48-F1
#
_cell.length_a   1.000
_cell.length_b   1.000
_cell.length_c   1.000
_cell.angle_alpha   90.00
_cell.angle_beta   90.00
_cell.angle_gamma   90.00
#
_symmetry.space_group_name_H-M   'P 1'
#
loop_
_entity.id
_entity.type
_entity.pdbx_description
1 polymer ?
#
loop_
_entity_poly.entity_id
_entity_poly.type
_entity_poly.pdbx_seq_one_letter_code
_entity_poly.pdbx_strand_id
1 'polypeptide(L)'
;MADQGGIWDGVAARVAAHGVASPTGAMRDFYGKYEEDLGAARQALAPRPGQIGALVYLSGRWVGLDLLACPGLFARAWPRLCAGYAADAIGRKPGARLVPSPHAVLERIAGCPVEPAPTVGLGTEYRLAGGQAHGAALVAEDRVAHLMVFPDTPASGRGGE
;
A
#
# COMPACT_ATOMS: atom_id res chain seq x y z
N MET A 1 -25.85 -1.21 16.20
CA MET A 1 -25.75 -1.38 14.74
C MET A 1 -24.69 -0.38 14.28
N ALA A 2 -23.43 -0.80 14.29
CA ALA A 2 -22.29 0.10 14.10
C ALA A 2 -21.92 0.15 12.61
N ASP A 3 -21.81 1.39 12.15
CA ASP A 3 -21.67 1.84 10.78
C ASP A 3 -20.49 1.19 10.05
N GLN A 4 -20.79 0.29 9.11
CA GLN A 4 -19.79 -0.34 8.24
C GLN A 4 -19.38 0.55 7.05
N GLY A 5 -19.83 1.81 7.02
CA GLY A 5 -19.46 2.79 5.99
C GLY A 5 -18.14 3.52 6.26
N GLY A 6 -17.78 3.79 7.51
CA GLY A 6 -16.71 4.75 7.85
C GLY A 6 -15.26 4.29 7.63
N ILE A 7 -15.02 3.03 7.26
CA ILE A 7 -13.65 2.55 6.95
C ILE A 7 -13.34 2.65 5.45
N TRP A 8 -14.34 2.92 4.62
CA TRP A 8 -14.18 3.09 3.19
C TRP A 8 -13.66 4.49 2.82
N ASP A 9 -13.83 5.49 3.70
CA ASP A 9 -13.37 6.86 3.44
C ASP A 9 -11.84 6.99 3.49
N GLY A 10 -11.18 6.26 4.39
CA GLY A 10 -9.71 6.31 4.53
C GLY A 10 -8.96 5.59 3.40
N VAL A 11 -9.55 4.53 2.83
CA VAL A 11 -8.98 3.80 1.67
C VAL A 11 -9.31 4.54 0.37
N ALA A 12 -10.51 5.13 0.26
CA ALA A 12 -10.87 5.98 -0.87
C ALA A 12 -9.98 7.23 -0.96
N ALA A 13 -9.57 7.82 0.18
CA ALA A 13 -8.62 8.93 0.20
C ALA A 13 -7.24 8.56 -0.39
N ARG A 14 -6.78 7.31 -0.18
CA ARG A 14 -5.50 6.80 -0.71
C ARG A 14 -5.58 6.49 -2.21
N VAL A 15 -6.77 6.20 -2.75
CA VAL A 15 -7.04 6.05 -4.20
C VAL A 15 -7.22 7.41 -4.89
N ALA A 16 -7.86 8.37 -4.22
CA ALA A 16 -8.05 9.73 -4.74
C ALA A 16 -6.73 10.51 -4.87
N ALA A 17 -5.78 10.30 -3.96
CA ALA A 17 -4.45 10.92 -4.01
C ALA A 17 -3.59 10.47 -5.21
N HIS A 18 -3.93 9.33 -5.85
CA HIS A 18 -3.27 8.81 -7.05
C HIS A 18 -4.09 9.01 -8.35
N GLY A 19 -5.07 9.93 -8.35
CA GLY A 19 -5.70 10.42 -9.57
C GLY A 19 -6.74 9.50 -10.20
N VAL A 20 -7.23 8.48 -9.49
CA VAL A 20 -8.40 7.71 -9.92
C VAL A 20 -9.62 8.30 -9.21
N ALA A 21 -10.36 9.14 -9.93
CA ALA A 21 -11.66 9.65 -9.48
C ALA A 21 -12.55 8.48 -9.05
N SER A 22 -13.19 8.59 -7.89
CA SER A 22 -14.11 7.59 -7.35
C SER A 22 -15.56 7.91 -7.75
N PRO A 23 -16.14 7.22 -8.74
CA PRO A 23 -17.58 6.99 -8.76
C PRO A 23 -17.82 5.70 -7.96
N THR A 24 -18.29 5.86 -6.73
CA THR A 24 -18.49 4.78 -5.73
C THR A 24 -19.32 3.60 -6.24
N GLY A 25 -20.16 3.80 -7.27
CA GLY A 25 -20.86 2.72 -7.97
C GLY A 25 -19.93 1.78 -8.75
N ALA A 26 -19.01 2.32 -9.55
CA ALA A 26 -18.12 1.51 -10.39
C ALA A 26 -17.14 0.65 -9.56
N MET A 27 -16.68 1.18 -8.42
CA MET A 27 -15.85 0.42 -7.49
C MET A 27 -16.63 -0.71 -6.83
N ARG A 28 -17.86 -0.47 -6.37
CA ARG A 28 -18.71 -1.52 -5.79
C ARG A 28 -18.99 -2.63 -6.81
N ASP A 29 -19.32 -2.27 -8.05
CA ASP A 29 -19.60 -3.23 -9.10
C ASP A 29 -18.35 -4.04 -9.48
N PHE A 30 -17.17 -3.42 -9.48
CA PHE A 30 -15.89 -4.11 -9.67
C PHE A 30 -15.63 -5.12 -8.54
N TYR A 31 -15.75 -4.70 -7.27
CA TYR A 31 -15.55 -5.59 -6.13
C TYR A 31 -16.56 -6.74 -6.10
N GLY A 32 -17.81 -6.50 -6.49
CA GLY A 32 -18.82 -7.56 -6.63
C GLY A 32 -18.50 -8.52 -7.77
N LYS A 33 -18.06 -8.01 -8.93
CA LYS A 33 -17.70 -8.83 -10.09
C LYS A 33 -16.54 -9.80 -9.80
N TYR A 34 -15.56 -9.37 -9.00
CA TYR A 34 -14.34 -10.14 -8.71
C TYR A 34 -14.27 -10.64 -7.26
N GLU A 35 -15.41 -10.80 -6.59
CA GLU A 35 -15.47 -11.19 -5.18
C GLU A 35 -14.72 -12.52 -4.91
N GLU A 36 -14.92 -13.51 -5.78
CA GLU A 36 -14.27 -14.82 -5.67
C GLU A 36 -12.74 -14.73 -5.82
N ASP A 37 -12.26 -14.02 -6.85
CA ASP A 37 -10.83 -13.80 -7.10
C ASP A 37 -10.16 -13.07 -5.93
N LEU A 38 -10.81 -12.03 -5.41
CA LEU A 38 -10.33 -11.27 -4.26
C LEU A 38 -10.38 -12.10 -2.97
N GLY A 39 -11.38 -12.97 -2.82
CA GLY A 39 -11.46 -13.93 -1.72
C GLY A 39 -10.31 -14.93 -1.74
N ALA A 40 -10.02 -15.51 -2.91
CA ALA A 40 -8.90 -16.41 -3.11
C ALA A 40 -7.55 -15.71 -2.86
N ALA A 41 -7.39 -14.48 -3.34
CA ALA A 41 -6.19 -13.67 -3.09
C ALA A 41 -6.00 -13.39 -1.59
N ARG A 42 -7.05 -13.05 -0.84
CA ARG A 42 -6.97 -12.82 0.61
C ARG A 42 -6.53 -14.08 1.37
N GLN A 43 -7.01 -15.26 0.95
CA GLN A 43 -6.58 -16.52 1.55
C GLN A 43 -5.12 -16.83 1.23
N ALA A 44 -4.71 -16.67 -0.03
CA ALA A 44 -3.33 -16.91 -0.47
C ALA A 44 -2.33 -15.93 0.17
N LEU A 45 -2.76 -14.70 0.44
CA LEU A 45 -1.96 -13.65 1.07
C LEU A 45 -2.20 -13.56 2.58
N ALA A 46 -2.78 -14.57 3.22
CA ALA A 46 -3.02 -14.55 4.67
C ALA A 46 -1.71 -14.24 5.45
N PRO A 47 -1.79 -13.39 6.49
CA PRO A 47 -0.61 -13.00 7.26
C PRO A 47 0.01 -14.22 7.94
N ARG A 48 1.34 -14.32 7.88
CA ARG A 48 2.10 -15.43 8.51
C ARG A 48 2.40 -15.12 9.98
N PRO A 49 2.58 -16.14 10.84
CA PRO A 49 3.03 -15.94 12.22
C PRO A 49 4.31 -15.09 12.27
N GLY A 50 4.31 -14.06 13.11
CA GLY A 50 5.45 -13.13 13.26
C GLY A 50 5.60 -12.08 12.16
N GLN A 51 4.75 -12.08 11.12
CA GLN A 51 4.83 -11.10 10.04
C GLN A 51 4.40 -9.72 10.52
N ILE A 52 5.26 -8.72 10.28
CA ILE A 52 5.00 -7.30 10.62
C ILE A 52 4.84 -6.40 9.39
N GLY A 53 5.10 -6.92 8.20
CA GLY A 53 5.07 -6.13 6.98
C GLY A 53 4.98 -6.97 5.71
N ALA A 54 4.77 -6.30 4.60
CA ALA A 54 4.75 -6.86 3.27
C ALA A 54 5.44 -5.92 2.28
N LEU A 55 6.25 -6.48 1.40
CA LEU A 55 6.78 -5.81 0.22
C LEU A 55 6.09 -6.41 -1.00
N VAL A 56 5.35 -5.60 -1.74
CA VAL A 56 4.39 -6.07 -2.73
C VAL A 56 4.87 -5.81 -4.15
N TYR A 57 4.71 -6.83 -5.00
CA TYR A 57 5.02 -6.77 -6.41
C TYR A 57 3.81 -7.17 -7.24
N LEU A 58 3.55 -6.43 -8.32
CA LEU A 58 2.55 -6.79 -9.32
C LEU A 58 3.23 -6.91 -10.68
N SER A 59 3.01 -8.03 -11.37
CA SER A 59 3.66 -8.33 -12.66
C SER A 59 5.18 -8.17 -12.62
N GLY A 60 5.81 -8.51 -11.49
CA GLY A 60 7.25 -8.39 -11.30
C GLY A 60 7.76 -6.99 -10.96
N ARG A 61 6.90 -5.98 -10.85
CA ARG A 61 7.30 -4.61 -10.48
C ARG A 61 6.93 -4.33 -9.03
N TRP A 62 7.85 -3.72 -8.27
CA TRP A 62 7.54 -3.24 -6.92
C TRP A 62 6.42 -2.20 -6.99
N VAL A 63 5.40 -2.34 -6.15
CA VAL A 63 4.25 -1.41 -6.09
C VAL A 63 4.01 -0.84 -4.71
N GLY A 64 4.57 -1.42 -3.65
CA GLY A 64 4.35 -0.89 -2.30
C GLY A 64 5.06 -1.68 -1.21
N LEU A 65 5.20 -1.06 -0.05
CA LEU A 65 5.62 -1.63 1.21
C LEU A 65 4.68 -1.13 2.30
N ASP A 66 4.17 -2.03 3.13
CA ASP A 66 3.43 -1.70 4.34
C ASP A 66 4.07 -2.43 5.53
N LEU A 67 4.38 -1.70 6.60
CA LEU A 67 4.97 -2.21 7.84
C LEU A 67 4.20 -1.65 9.04
N LEU A 68 3.97 -2.50 10.03
CA LEU A 68 3.26 -2.17 11.27
C LEU A 68 4.06 -2.61 12.49
N ALA A 69 3.85 -1.95 13.63
CA ALA A 69 4.69 -2.12 14.82
C ALA A 69 4.76 -3.56 15.37
N CYS A 70 3.73 -4.37 15.17
CA CYS A 70 3.71 -5.74 15.69
C CYS A 70 2.84 -6.70 14.87
N PRO A 71 3.04 -8.03 15.01
CA PRO A 71 2.33 -9.02 14.22
C PRO A 71 0.82 -8.98 14.40
N GLY A 72 0.34 -8.69 15.62
CA GLY A 72 -1.09 -8.58 15.91
C GLY A 72 -1.77 -7.42 15.19
N LEU A 73 -1.09 -6.27 15.08
CA LEU A 73 -1.58 -5.14 14.29
C LEU A 73 -1.56 -5.48 12.80
N PHE A 74 -0.47 -6.07 12.32
CA PHE A 74 -0.36 -6.49 10.92
C PHE A 74 -1.45 -7.47 10.53
N ALA A 75 -1.65 -8.54 11.30
CA ALA A 75 -2.66 -9.55 11.00
C ALA A 75 -4.10 -8.99 10.96
N ARG A 76 -4.39 -7.97 11.78
CA ARG A 76 -5.70 -7.29 11.77
C ARG A 76 -5.89 -6.35 10.58
N ALA A 77 -4.85 -5.63 10.18
CA ALA A 77 -4.93 -4.64 9.11
C ALA A 77 -4.75 -5.25 7.71
N TRP A 78 -3.88 -6.25 7.58
CA TRP A 78 -3.44 -6.79 6.30
C TRP A 78 -4.58 -7.28 5.38
N PRO A 79 -5.64 -7.98 5.85
CA PRO A 79 -6.74 -8.41 4.98
C PRO A 79 -7.43 -7.26 4.22
N ARG A 80 -7.41 -6.04 4.79
CA ARG A 80 -7.95 -4.84 4.15
C ARG A 80 -6.93 -4.22 3.18
N LEU A 81 -5.66 -4.15 3.58
CA LEU A 81 -4.58 -3.58 2.76
C LEU A 81 -4.32 -4.42 1.51
N CYS A 82 -4.24 -5.75 1.66
CA CYS A 82 -3.96 -6.66 0.56
C CYS A 82 -5.08 -6.70 -0.49
N ALA A 83 -6.30 -6.30 -0.13
CA ALA A 83 -7.42 -6.22 -1.06
C ALA A 83 -7.18 -5.19 -2.18
N GLY A 84 -6.54 -4.05 -1.87
CA GLY A 84 -6.17 -3.05 -2.88
C GLY A 84 -5.15 -3.61 -3.86
N TYR A 85 -4.09 -4.24 -3.37
CA TYR A 85 -3.10 -4.89 -4.22
C TYR A 85 -3.68 -6.02 -5.08
N ALA A 86 -4.58 -6.82 -4.51
CA ALA A 86 -5.28 -7.88 -5.24
C ALA A 86 -6.18 -7.30 -6.34
N ALA A 87 -6.89 -6.21 -6.06
CA ALA A 87 -7.70 -5.51 -7.05
C ALA A 87 -6.84 -4.98 -8.20
N ASP A 88 -5.71 -4.37 -7.89
CA ASP A 88 -4.76 -3.87 -8.90
C ASP A 88 -4.15 -4.98 -9.75
N ALA A 89 -4.11 -6.23 -9.23
CA ALA A 89 -3.58 -7.39 -9.95
C ALA A 89 -4.54 -7.95 -11.01
N ILE A 90 -5.85 -7.66 -10.91
CA ILE A 90 -6.87 -8.22 -11.79
C ILE A 90 -6.57 -7.85 -13.25
N GLY A 91 -6.62 -8.84 -14.13
CA GLY A 91 -6.34 -8.67 -15.56
C GLY A 91 -4.87 -8.47 -15.91
N ARG A 92 -3.95 -8.47 -14.93
CA ARG A 92 -2.51 -8.38 -15.19
C ARG A 92 -1.90 -9.76 -15.38
N LYS A 93 -0.94 -9.85 -16.29
CA LYS A 93 -0.14 -11.07 -16.48
C LYS A 93 0.98 -11.14 -15.43
N PRO A 94 1.33 -12.34 -14.94
CA PRO A 94 2.50 -12.51 -14.08
C PRO A 94 3.77 -12.00 -14.76
N GLY A 95 4.66 -11.40 -13.98
CA GLY A 95 6.00 -11.02 -14.45
C GLY A 95 6.98 -12.17 -14.29
N ALA A 96 7.97 -12.26 -15.17
CA ALA A 96 8.99 -13.30 -15.13
C ALA A 96 10.01 -13.12 -13.99
N ARG A 97 10.21 -11.89 -13.51
CA ARG A 97 11.19 -11.55 -12.47
C ARG A 97 10.73 -10.37 -11.62
N LEU A 98 11.13 -10.36 -10.35
CA LEU A 98 11.00 -9.21 -9.47
C LEU A 98 12.07 -8.16 -9.81
N VAL A 99 11.64 -6.94 -10.11
CA VAL A 99 12.49 -5.80 -10.43
C VAL A 99 11.97 -4.55 -9.70
N PRO A 100 12.79 -3.88 -8.87
CA PRO A 100 14.11 -4.32 -8.41
C PRO A 100 14.02 -5.54 -7.46
N SER A 101 15.15 -6.06 -6.97
CA SER A 101 15.11 -7.14 -5.97
C SER A 101 14.54 -6.63 -4.63
N PRO A 102 13.96 -7.49 -3.78
CA PRO A 102 13.48 -7.08 -2.45
C PRO A 102 14.52 -6.34 -1.61
N HIS A 103 15.78 -6.81 -1.62
CA HIS A 103 16.86 -6.17 -0.90
C HIS A 103 17.16 -4.77 -1.42
N ALA A 104 17.25 -4.60 -2.74
CA ALA A 104 17.49 -3.31 -3.36
C ALA A 104 16.34 -2.31 -3.11
N VAL A 105 15.09 -2.77 -3.00
CA VAL A 105 13.98 -1.90 -2.57
C VAL A 105 14.20 -1.41 -1.14
N LEU A 106 14.56 -2.30 -0.22
CA LEU A 106 14.77 -1.92 1.18
C LEU A 106 15.94 -0.94 1.34
N GLU A 107 17.05 -1.15 0.62
CA GLU A 107 18.18 -0.21 0.58
C GLU A 107 17.76 1.16 0.04
N ARG A 108 16.97 1.19 -1.04
CA ARG A 108 16.41 2.43 -1.58
C ARG A 108 15.57 3.17 -0.55
N ILE A 109 14.65 2.47 0.13
CA ILE A 109 13.77 3.08 1.13
C ILE A 109 14.58 3.62 2.31
N ALA A 110 15.59 2.87 2.77
CA ALA A 110 16.47 3.28 3.85
C ALA A 110 17.32 4.53 3.50
N GLY A 111 17.60 4.75 2.21
CA GLY A 111 18.31 5.93 1.71
C GLY A 111 17.42 7.14 1.39
N CYS A 112 16.10 7.04 1.51
CA CYS A 112 15.21 8.16 1.20
C CYS A 112 15.33 9.28 2.25
N PRO A 113 15.39 10.55 1.83
CA PRO A 113 15.22 11.69 2.74
C PRO A 113 13.89 11.59 3.49
N VAL A 114 13.93 11.98 4.76
CA VAL A 114 12.78 11.93 5.65
C VAL A 114 12.61 13.28 6.34
N GLU A 115 11.41 13.84 6.26
CA GLU A 115 11.07 15.13 6.88
C GLU A 115 9.91 14.98 7.85
N PRO A 116 9.96 15.60 9.04
CA PRO A 116 8.82 15.60 9.96
C PRO A 116 7.64 16.37 9.35
N ALA A 117 6.44 15.82 9.52
CA ALA A 117 5.18 16.42 9.10
C ALA A 117 4.27 16.68 10.33
N PRO A 118 3.47 17.76 10.32
CA PRO A 118 2.55 18.04 11.42
C PRO A 118 1.53 16.91 11.58
N THR A 119 1.34 16.42 12.81
CA THR A 119 0.29 15.45 13.12
C THR A 119 -0.66 16.01 14.18
N VAL A 120 -1.94 15.64 14.07
CA VAL A 120 -2.99 16.01 15.04
C VAL A 120 -3.10 15.01 16.20
N GLY A 121 -2.37 13.88 16.14
CA GLY A 121 -2.42 12.78 17.11
C GLY A 121 -1.13 12.59 17.91
N LEU A 122 -1.04 11.46 18.62
CA LEU A 122 0.17 11.05 19.34
C LEU A 122 1.26 10.60 18.35
N GLY A 123 2.51 10.99 18.65
CA GLY A 123 3.69 10.67 17.85
C GLY A 123 4.09 11.78 16.88
N THR A 124 4.91 11.44 15.91
CA THR A 124 5.40 12.34 14.87
C THR A 124 5.23 11.62 13.53
N GLU A 125 4.55 12.27 12.59
CA GLU A 125 4.52 11.80 11.21
C GLU A 125 5.84 12.21 10.53
N TYR A 126 6.38 11.32 9.73
CA TYR A 126 7.57 11.52 8.92
C TYR A 126 7.22 11.20 7.48
N ARG A 127 7.48 12.12 6.56
CA ARG A 127 7.29 11.90 5.13
C ARG A 127 8.60 11.49 4.50
N LEU A 128 8.56 10.41 3.74
CA LEU A 128 9.67 9.96 2.90
C LEU A 128 9.43 10.51 1.49
N ALA A 129 10.43 11.19 0.91
CA ALA A 129 10.36 11.67 -0.47
C ALA A 129 11.78 11.74 -1.06
N GLY A 130 12.02 11.02 -2.17
CA GLY A 130 13.39 10.88 -2.69
C GLY A 130 13.54 10.64 -4.19
N GLY A 131 12.56 10.98 -5.02
CA GLY A 131 12.60 10.80 -6.49
C GLY A 131 12.60 9.33 -6.96
N GLN A 132 12.76 8.38 -6.04
CA GLN A 132 12.70 6.94 -6.27
C GLN A 132 11.54 6.28 -5.53
N ALA A 133 11.03 6.93 -4.48
CA ALA A 133 10.00 6.45 -3.59
C ALA A 133 9.43 7.62 -2.76
N HIS A 134 8.17 7.48 -2.39
CA HIS A 134 7.49 8.36 -1.45
C HIS A 134 6.70 7.54 -0.43
N GLY A 135 6.45 8.12 0.75
CA GLY A 135 5.75 7.41 1.81
C GLY A 135 5.57 8.22 3.07
N ALA A 136 5.01 7.57 4.07
CA ALA A 136 4.85 8.15 5.40
C ALA A 136 5.09 7.09 6.48
N ALA A 137 5.75 7.51 7.56
CA ALA A 137 5.85 6.78 8.80
C ALA A 137 5.17 7.56 9.92
N LEU A 138 4.46 6.86 10.80
CA LEU A 138 4.11 7.38 12.12
C LEU A 138 5.09 6.78 13.12
N VAL A 139 5.76 7.63 13.88
CA VAL A 139 6.69 7.22 14.94
C VAL A 139 6.13 7.67 16.28
N ALA A 140 6.04 6.75 17.24
CA ALA A 140 5.62 7.03 18.61
C ALA A 140 6.54 6.25 19.56
N GLU A 141 7.01 6.90 20.63
CA GLU A 141 7.94 6.30 21.61
C GLU A 141 9.16 5.65 20.93
N ASP A 142 9.80 6.38 19.99
CA ASP A 142 10.96 5.92 19.22
C ASP A 142 10.73 4.62 18.42
N ARG A 143 9.48 4.25 18.17
CA ARG A 143 9.08 3.07 17.39
C ARG A 143 8.20 3.45 16.22
N VAL A 144 8.45 2.81 15.08
CA VAL A 144 7.59 2.93 13.89
C VAL A 144 6.26 2.25 14.16
N ALA A 145 5.21 3.04 14.37
CA ALA A 145 3.83 2.56 14.53
C ALA A 145 3.30 1.98 13.21
N HIS A 146 3.50 2.73 12.12
CA HIS A 146 3.29 2.25 10.76
C HIS A 146 4.27 2.93 9.79
N LEU A 147 4.62 2.24 8.71
CA LEU A 147 5.36 2.77 7.57
C LEU A 147 4.70 2.27 6.29
N MET A 148 4.46 3.19 5.38
CA MET A 148 3.88 2.89 4.07
C MET A 148 4.70 3.59 3.00
N VAL A 149 5.20 2.84 2.03
CA VAL A 149 6.10 3.38 0.99
C VAL A 149 5.71 2.85 -0.38
N PHE A 150 5.76 3.71 -1.37
CA PHE A 150 5.41 3.44 -2.75
C PHE A 150 6.53 3.88 -3.68
N PRO A 151 6.71 3.23 -4.84
CA PRO A 151 7.62 3.74 -5.86
C PRO A 151 7.13 5.11 -6.35
N ASP A 152 8.06 6.02 -6.59
CA ASP A 152 7.75 7.17 -7.43
C ASP A 152 7.53 6.65 -8.85
N THR A 153 6.34 6.90 -9.39
CA THR A 153 6.10 6.61 -10.79
C THR A 153 6.78 7.74 -11.56
N PRO A 154 7.78 7.47 -12.42
CA PRO A 154 8.26 8.51 -13.31
C PRO A 154 7.04 9.00 -14.09
N ALA A 155 6.80 10.32 -14.10
CA ALA A 155 5.75 10.90 -14.91
C ALA A 155 5.87 10.28 -16.29
N SER A 156 4.89 9.46 -16.69
CA SER A 156 4.84 8.91 -18.02
C SER A 156 4.92 10.11 -18.95
N GLY A 157 6.02 10.25 -19.68
CA GLY A 157 6.18 11.32 -20.66
C GLY A 157 4.93 11.29 -21.52
N ARG A 158 4.17 12.38 -21.51
CA ARG A 158 3.22 12.64 -22.59
C ARG A 158 4.09 12.69 -23.84
N GLY A 159 4.08 11.60 -24.60
CA GLY A 159 4.61 11.59 -25.95
C GLY A 159 3.85 12.67 -26.71
N GLY A 160 4.53 13.78 -26.95
CA GLY A 160 4.16 14.65 -28.05
C GLY A 160 4.65 13.96 -29.32
N GLU A 161 3.69 13.56 -30.14
CA GLU A 161 3.69 13.70 -31.59
C GLU A 161 2.23 13.75 -32.05
#